data_AF-A0A8E6NM30-F1
#
_entry.id   AF-A0A8E6NM30-F1
#
_cell.length_a   1.000
_cell.length_b   1.000
_cell.length_c   1.000
_cell.angle_alpha   90.00
_cell.angle_beta   90.00
_cell.angle_gamma   90.00
#
_symmetry.space_group_name_H-M   'P 1'
#
loop_
_entity.id
_entity.type
_entity.pdbx_description
1 polymer ?
#
loop_
_entity_poly.entity_id
_entity_poly.type
_entity_poly.pdbx_seq_one_letter_code
_entity_poly.pdbx_strand_id
1 'polypeptide(L)'
;MSLTCMPALFLGHGSPMNVLDDNDYTRAWRRLGEALPRPQAIVVVSAHWYTRGTGVTAMERPQTLHDFGGFPQALYDTHYPAPGSPALAQRLVELLAPVPVALDKEAWGFDHGSWGVLIKMYPNADIPMVQLSVDSTKPAAWHFEVGRKLATLRDEGVMLVASGNVVHNLRTVRWHGDNIPYPWAASFNDFVKANLTWQGPVEQHPLVNYLQHEGGALSNPTPEHFLPLLYVLGAWDGKEPITIPVDGIEMGSISMLSVQVG
;
A
#
# COMPACT_ATOMS: atom_id res chain seq x y z
N MET A 1 14.45 -4.29 25.86
CA MET A 1 13.12 -3.68 25.66
C MET A 1 12.35 -4.64 24.77
N SER A 2 11.18 -5.14 25.20
CA SER A 2 10.31 -5.89 24.30
C SER A 2 9.92 -4.94 23.18
N LEU A 3 10.30 -5.26 21.93
CA LEU A 3 9.84 -4.48 20.79
C LEU A 3 8.31 -4.58 20.77
N THR A 4 7.63 -3.44 20.74
CA THR A 4 6.19 -3.40 20.46
C THR A 4 6.02 -3.84 19.01
N CYS A 5 5.12 -4.79 18.75
CA CYS A 5 4.81 -5.24 17.39
C CYS A 5 4.42 -4.02 16.54
N MET A 6 5.07 -3.84 15.39
CA MET A 6 4.79 -2.70 14.52
C MET A 6 3.43 -2.87 13.82
N PRO A 7 2.71 -1.77 13.53
CA PRO A 7 1.49 -1.84 12.75
C PRO A 7 1.79 -2.17 11.28
N ALA A 8 0.75 -2.63 10.57
CA ALA A 8 0.73 -2.71 9.11
C ALA A 8 -0.35 -1.77 8.55
N LEU A 9 -0.02 -0.99 7.53
CA LEU A 9 -0.87 0.06 6.98
C LEU A 9 -1.17 -0.21 5.52
N PHE A 10 -2.43 -0.14 5.11
CA PHE A 10 -2.84 0.07 3.73
C PHE A 10 -3.29 1.52 3.58
N LEU A 11 -2.69 2.27 2.65
CA LEU A 11 -2.99 3.68 2.41
C LEU A 11 -3.54 3.87 1.00
N GLY A 12 -4.81 4.27 0.92
CA GLY A 12 -5.44 4.75 -0.32
C GLY A 12 -4.73 6.01 -0.82
N HIS A 13 -3.80 5.93 -1.78
CA HIS A 13 -2.95 7.09 -2.12
C HIS A 13 -3.65 8.13 -3.00
N GLY A 14 -4.58 7.71 -3.85
CA GLY A 14 -5.33 8.58 -4.74
C GLY A 14 -4.49 9.31 -5.79
N SER A 15 -4.76 10.61 -5.98
CA SER A 15 -4.01 11.40 -6.96
C SER A 15 -2.61 11.76 -6.45
N PRO A 16 -1.56 11.75 -7.31
CA PRO A 16 -0.25 12.33 -7.01
C PRO A 16 -0.31 13.74 -6.41
N MET A 17 -1.35 14.52 -6.72
CA MET A 17 -1.57 15.86 -6.14
C MET A 17 -1.60 15.87 -4.61
N ASN A 18 -1.95 14.76 -3.95
CA ASN A 18 -1.90 14.64 -2.49
C ASN A 18 -0.51 14.95 -1.90
N VAL A 19 0.56 14.84 -2.68
CA VAL A 19 1.91 15.27 -2.26
C VAL A 19 1.96 16.78 -2.01
N LEU A 20 1.32 17.58 -2.85
CA LEU A 20 1.30 19.04 -2.73
C LEU A 20 0.15 19.55 -1.85
N ASP A 21 -0.98 18.83 -1.85
CA ASP A 21 -2.20 19.27 -1.19
C ASP A 21 -2.16 19.12 0.34
N ASP A 22 -3.00 19.90 1.01
CA ASP A 22 -3.35 19.76 2.42
C ASP A 22 -4.87 19.52 2.56
N ASN A 23 -5.23 18.28 2.85
CA ASN A 23 -6.60 17.77 2.89
C ASN A 23 -6.75 16.74 4.02
N ASP A 24 -7.93 16.17 4.19
CA ASP A 24 -8.20 15.24 5.29
C ASP A 24 -7.33 13.98 5.23
N TYR A 25 -7.03 13.48 4.04
CA TYR A 25 -6.18 12.30 3.82
C TYR A 25 -4.72 12.57 4.23
N THR A 26 -4.14 13.64 3.73
CA THR A 26 -2.74 14.03 4.01
C THR A 26 -2.54 14.41 5.47
N ARG A 27 -3.53 15.03 6.11
CA ARG A 27 -3.54 15.27 7.56
C ARG A 27 -3.65 13.98 8.35
N ALA A 28 -4.45 13.01 7.91
CA ALA A 28 -4.54 11.70 8.54
C ALA A 28 -3.20 10.93 8.46
N TRP A 29 -2.53 10.94 7.31
CA TRP A 29 -1.21 10.30 7.16
C TRP A 29 -0.14 10.95 8.05
N ARG A 30 -0.16 12.29 8.18
CA ARG A 30 0.71 12.99 9.13
C ARG A 30 0.45 12.55 10.58
N ARG A 31 -0.82 12.51 10.99
CA ARG A 31 -1.21 12.04 12.34
C ARG A 31 -0.77 10.60 12.60
N LEU A 32 -0.85 9.72 11.60
CA LEU A 32 -0.33 8.36 11.72
C LEU A 32 1.19 8.36 11.98
N GLY A 33 1.96 9.15 11.23
CA GLY A 33 3.41 9.27 11.44
C GLY A 33 3.82 9.85 12.80
N GLU A 34 2.98 10.72 13.37
CA GLU A 34 3.17 11.30 14.71
C GLU A 34 2.77 10.34 15.84
N ALA A 35 1.73 9.51 15.63
CA ALA A 35 1.13 8.69 16.68
C ALA A 35 1.69 7.27 16.78
N LEU A 36 2.15 6.69 15.67
CA LEU A 36 2.64 5.32 15.62
C LEU A 36 4.06 5.19 16.18
N PRO A 37 4.43 4.00 16.72
CA PRO A 37 5.82 3.75 17.09
C PRO A 37 6.73 3.93 15.88
N ARG A 38 7.86 4.61 16.06
CA ARG A 38 8.81 4.86 14.97
C ARG A 38 9.49 3.54 14.55
N PRO A 39 9.37 3.12 13.28
CA PRO A 39 10.00 1.87 12.82
C PRO A 39 11.52 1.97 12.72
N GLN A 40 12.18 0.82 12.80
CA GLN A 40 13.59 0.67 12.44
C GLN A 40 13.78 0.67 10.91
N ALA A 41 12.78 0.17 10.18
CA ALA A 41 12.72 0.21 8.72
C ALA A 41 11.27 0.03 8.23
N ILE A 42 11.02 0.34 6.95
CA ILE A 42 9.73 0.18 6.30
C ILE A 42 9.86 -0.77 5.11
N VAL A 43 8.97 -1.75 5.00
CA VAL A 43 8.72 -2.48 3.75
C VAL A 43 7.49 -1.87 3.11
N VAL A 44 7.66 -1.32 1.90
CA VAL A 44 6.55 -0.75 1.13
C VAL A 44 6.10 -1.70 0.04
N VAL A 45 4.79 -1.98 -0.03
CA VAL A 45 4.18 -2.71 -1.16
C VAL A 45 3.39 -1.72 -1.99
N SER A 46 3.87 -1.40 -3.19
CA SER A 46 3.23 -0.39 -4.05
C SER A 46 2.45 -1.03 -5.20
N ALA A 47 1.25 -0.53 -5.44
CA ALA A 47 0.46 -0.84 -6.63
C ALA A 47 1.21 -0.57 -7.96
N HIS A 48 2.15 0.38 -7.95
CA HIS A 48 2.87 0.83 -9.14
C HIS A 48 3.99 -0.11 -9.56
N TRP A 49 4.52 -0.91 -8.62
CA TRP A 49 5.53 -1.91 -8.94
C TRP A 49 4.89 -3.27 -9.22
N TYR A 50 4.15 -3.35 -10.32
CA TYR A 50 3.43 -4.56 -10.74
C TYR A 50 4.24 -5.33 -11.80
N THR A 51 4.89 -6.42 -11.39
CA THR A 51 5.92 -7.12 -12.17
C THR A 51 5.58 -8.57 -12.44
N ARG A 52 6.13 -9.18 -13.50
CA ARG A 52 6.11 -10.65 -13.62
C ARG A 52 7.18 -11.24 -12.70
N GLY A 53 6.77 -11.87 -11.60
CA GLY A 53 7.66 -12.27 -10.52
C GLY A 53 7.69 -11.25 -9.37
N THR A 54 8.35 -11.63 -8.27
CA THR A 54 8.53 -10.77 -7.08
C THR A 54 9.90 -10.11 -7.10
N GLY A 55 9.95 -8.79 -6.90
CA GLY A 55 11.15 -7.98 -6.84
C GLY A 55 11.22 -7.17 -5.56
N VAL A 56 12.44 -6.85 -5.11
CA VAL A 56 12.71 -6.01 -3.93
C VAL A 56 13.83 -5.03 -4.25
N THR A 57 13.65 -3.75 -3.94
CA THR A 57 14.73 -2.76 -4.10
C THR A 57 15.83 -3.04 -3.07
N ALA A 58 17.08 -3.06 -3.50
CA ALA A 58 18.25 -3.43 -2.69
C ALA A 58 19.38 -2.40 -2.75
N MET A 59 19.10 -1.19 -3.25
CA MET A 59 20.04 -0.07 -3.30
C MET A 59 20.20 0.55 -1.91
N GLU A 60 21.37 1.07 -1.56
CA GLU A 60 21.56 1.89 -0.34
C GLU A 60 20.93 3.29 -0.46
N ARG A 61 20.83 3.81 -1.70
CA ARG A 61 20.27 5.12 -2.01
C ARG A 61 19.36 5.02 -3.25
N PRO A 62 18.15 4.45 -3.12
CA PRO A 62 17.18 4.40 -4.21
C PRO A 62 16.82 5.83 -4.68
N GLN A 63 16.63 6.00 -5.98
CA GLN A 63 16.17 7.29 -6.53
C GLN A 63 14.67 7.48 -6.23
N THR A 64 14.20 8.73 -6.17
CA THR A 64 12.76 9.02 -6.23
C THR A 64 12.30 8.90 -7.68
N LEU A 65 11.34 8.02 -7.95
CA LEU A 65 10.75 7.79 -9.27
C LEU A 65 9.42 8.55 -9.39
N HIS A 66 9.27 9.32 -10.46
CA HIS A 66 8.03 9.98 -10.85
C HIS A 66 7.36 9.19 -11.98
N ASP A 67 6.63 8.13 -11.61
CA ASP A 67 5.96 7.18 -12.51
C ASP A 67 4.57 7.65 -12.98
N PHE A 68 4.35 8.96 -13.02
CA PHE A 68 3.09 9.60 -13.42
C PHE A 68 3.31 10.72 -14.46
N GLY A 69 2.27 11.02 -15.23
CA GLY A 69 2.28 12.00 -16.31
C GLY A 69 1.15 13.03 -16.22
N GLY A 70 1.37 14.24 -16.73
CA GLY A 70 0.32 15.27 -16.87
C GLY A 70 0.11 16.16 -15.63
N PHE A 71 1.04 16.16 -14.69
CA PHE A 71 0.96 16.90 -13.43
C PHE A 71 1.83 18.18 -13.43
N PRO A 72 1.62 19.12 -12.47
CA PRO A 72 2.44 20.33 -12.36
C PRO A 72 3.92 20.04 -12.06
N GLN A 73 4.82 20.93 -12.52
CA GLN A 73 6.27 20.81 -12.32
C GLN A 73 6.68 20.63 -10.84
N ALA A 74 5.96 21.28 -9.91
CA ALA A 74 6.22 21.16 -8.48
C ALA A 74 6.17 19.71 -7.96
N LEU A 75 5.38 18.82 -8.59
CA LEU A 75 5.39 17.39 -8.25
C LEU A 75 6.68 16.70 -8.70
N TYR A 76 7.17 17.01 -9.91
CA TYR A 76 8.42 16.46 -10.44
C TYR A 76 9.66 17.00 -9.70
N ASP A 77 9.57 18.19 -9.10
CA ASP A 77 10.64 18.77 -8.28
C ASP A 77 10.68 18.18 -6.86
N THR A 78 9.66 17.40 -6.46
CA THR A 78 9.60 16.76 -5.14
C THR A 78 10.45 15.50 -5.11
N HIS A 79 11.29 15.37 -4.07
CA HIS A 79 12.18 14.22 -3.85
C HIS A 79 11.99 13.67 -2.44
N TYR A 80 12.09 12.35 -2.30
CA TYR A 80 11.99 11.64 -1.02
C TYR A 80 13.20 10.72 -0.85
N PRO A 81 14.33 11.24 -0.33
CA PRO A 81 15.63 10.56 -0.34
C PRO A 81 15.79 9.60 0.86
N ALA A 82 14.80 8.75 1.11
CA ALA A 82 14.89 7.76 2.17
C ALA A 82 16.08 6.80 1.92
N PRO A 83 16.87 6.46 2.95
CA PRO A 83 17.93 5.47 2.76
C PRO A 83 17.31 4.12 2.43
N GLY A 84 17.93 3.38 1.52
CA GLY A 84 17.55 2.00 1.29
C GLY A 84 18.12 1.07 2.37
N SER A 85 17.68 -0.19 2.41
CA SER A 85 18.21 -1.19 3.34
C SER A 85 18.53 -2.51 2.63
N PRO A 86 19.77 -2.69 2.12
CA PRO A 86 20.19 -3.95 1.51
C PRO A 86 20.07 -5.15 2.45
N ALA A 87 20.26 -4.93 3.76
CA ALA A 87 20.09 -5.97 4.77
C ALA A 87 18.63 -6.42 4.89
N LEU A 88 17.67 -5.49 4.91
CA LEU A 88 16.24 -5.81 4.91
C LEU A 88 15.81 -6.46 3.59
N ALA A 89 16.37 -6.01 2.46
CA ALA A 89 16.11 -6.62 1.17
C ALA A 89 16.54 -8.10 1.15
N GLN A 90 17.72 -8.41 1.69
CA GLN A 90 18.19 -9.79 1.85
C GLN A 90 17.30 -10.59 2.83
N ARG A 91 16.88 -9.98 3.94
CA ARG A 91 15.95 -10.59 4.89
C ARG A 91 14.62 -10.98 4.23
N LEU A 92 14.10 -10.15 3.32
CA LEU A 92 12.90 -10.46 2.55
C LEU A 92 13.08 -11.67 1.62
N VAL A 93 14.24 -11.81 0.96
CA VAL A 93 14.56 -12.98 0.13
C VAL A 93 14.49 -14.27 0.95
N GLU A 94 15.09 -14.25 2.14
CA GLU A 94 15.10 -15.40 3.06
C GLU A 94 13.70 -15.73 3.58
N LEU A 95 12.95 -14.71 4.00
CA LEU A 95 11.61 -14.86 4.56
C LEU A 95 10.60 -15.40 3.53
N LEU A 96 10.72 -14.95 2.27
CA LEU A 96 9.79 -15.31 1.21
C LEU A 96 10.12 -16.65 0.55
N ALA A 97 11.26 -17.27 0.86
CA ALA A 97 11.60 -18.60 0.36
C ALA A 97 10.44 -19.61 0.56
N PRO A 98 10.19 -20.50 -0.43
CA PRO A 98 10.96 -20.71 -1.67
C PRO A 98 10.55 -19.80 -2.84
N VAL A 99 9.78 -18.72 -2.62
CA VAL A 99 9.44 -17.77 -3.70
C VAL A 99 10.73 -17.12 -4.20
N PRO A 100 11.02 -17.17 -5.52
CA PRO A 100 12.14 -16.44 -6.09
C PRO A 100 11.89 -14.93 -5.99
N VAL A 101 12.78 -14.22 -5.31
CA VAL A 101 12.74 -12.76 -5.17
C VAL A 101 13.96 -12.16 -5.86
N ALA A 102 13.71 -11.30 -6.85
CA ALA A 102 14.77 -10.57 -7.55
C ALA A 102 15.17 -9.34 -6.73
N LEU A 103 16.48 -9.18 -6.46
CA LEU A 103 17.01 -7.96 -5.86
C LEU A 103 17.29 -6.94 -6.96
N ASP A 104 16.48 -5.89 -7.03
CA ASP A 104 16.73 -4.75 -7.91
C ASP A 104 17.76 -3.82 -7.27
N LYS A 105 18.95 -3.75 -7.87
CA LYS A 105 20.08 -2.97 -7.36
C LYS A 105 20.29 -1.66 -8.11
N GLU A 106 19.47 -1.36 -9.11
CA GLU A 106 19.82 -0.33 -10.10
C GLU A 106 18.62 0.48 -10.62
N ALA A 107 17.43 -0.10 -10.82
CA ALA A 107 16.49 0.45 -11.80
C ALA A 107 15.22 1.10 -11.24
N TRP A 108 14.53 0.50 -10.26
CA TRP A 108 13.16 0.94 -9.93
C TRP A 108 13.15 2.27 -9.16
N GLY A 109 13.94 2.38 -8.07
CA GLY A 109 13.79 3.50 -7.14
C GLY A 109 12.41 3.49 -6.46
N PHE A 110 12.09 4.51 -5.66
CA PHE A 110 10.81 4.63 -4.97
C PHE A 110 9.75 5.32 -5.84
N ASP A 111 8.68 4.63 -6.20
CA ASP A 111 7.53 5.16 -6.97
C ASP A 111 6.57 6.01 -6.11
N HIS A 112 5.67 6.76 -6.76
CA HIS A 112 4.81 7.71 -6.07
C HIS A 112 3.79 7.10 -5.13
N GLY A 113 3.34 5.87 -5.40
CA GLY A 113 2.49 5.14 -4.47
C GLY A 113 3.20 4.92 -3.13
N SER A 114 4.53 4.88 -3.14
CA SER A 114 5.36 4.73 -1.94
C SER A 114 5.74 6.06 -1.32
N TRP A 115 6.46 6.90 -2.05
CA TRP A 115 6.98 8.15 -1.48
C TRP A 115 5.88 9.19 -1.27
N GLY A 116 4.78 9.14 -2.05
CA GLY A 116 3.73 10.15 -2.00
C GLY A 116 2.93 10.16 -0.69
N VAL A 117 2.75 8.99 -0.07
CA VAL A 117 2.15 8.89 1.28
C VAL A 117 3.21 9.11 2.37
N LEU A 118 4.43 8.60 2.17
CA LEU A 118 5.48 8.67 3.18
C LEU A 118 6.08 10.06 3.35
N ILE A 119 6.08 10.91 2.32
CA ILE A 119 6.51 12.31 2.48
C ILE A 119 5.61 13.08 3.44
N LYS A 120 4.33 12.71 3.58
CA LYS A 120 3.42 13.29 4.58
C LYS A 120 3.59 12.65 5.96
N MET A 121 3.82 11.34 5.99
CA MET A 121 3.93 10.56 7.23
C MET A 121 5.29 10.73 7.93
N TYR A 122 6.39 10.68 7.20
CA TYR A 122 7.76 10.81 7.69
C TYR A 122 8.56 11.80 6.83
N PRO A 123 8.28 13.11 6.92
CA PRO A 123 8.81 14.13 6.01
C PRO A 123 10.34 14.24 5.99
N ASN A 124 11.03 13.79 7.04
CA ASN A 124 12.49 13.84 7.13
C ASN A 124 13.19 12.78 6.24
N ALA A 125 12.46 11.81 5.69
CA ALA A 125 13.00 10.72 4.87
C ALA A 125 14.22 10.03 5.53
N ASP A 126 14.16 9.82 6.85
CA ASP A 126 15.29 9.34 7.66
C ASP A 126 15.09 7.91 8.19
N ILE A 127 14.06 7.21 7.71
CA ILE A 127 13.77 5.81 8.03
C ILE A 127 14.20 4.94 6.83
N PRO A 128 15.04 3.91 7.05
CA PRO A 128 15.40 2.96 6.01
C PRO A 128 14.18 2.28 5.37
N MET A 129 14.17 2.16 4.06
CA MET A 129 13.04 1.64 3.31
C MET A 129 13.46 0.67 2.21
N VAL A 130 12.65 -0.35 2.01
CA VAL A 130 12.70 -1.19 0.79
C VAL A 130 11.31 -1.25 0.21
N GLN A 131 11.21 -1.33 -1.11
CA GLN A 131 9.97 -1.68 -1.77
C GLN A 131 9.95 -3.16 -2.13
N LEU A 132 8.75 -3.73 -2.10
CA LEU A 132 8.41 -5.07 -2.55
C LEU A 132 7.38 -4.94 -3.68
N SER A 133 7.65 -5.59 -4.80
CA SER A 133 6.76 -5.58 -5.96
C SER A 133 5.55 -6.50 -5.78
N VAL A 134 4.51 -6.26 -6.56
CA VAL A 134 3.31 -7.10 -6.66
C VAL A 134 3.46 -8.01 -7.88
N ASP A 135 3.47 -9.33 -7.67
CA ASP A 135 3.64 -10.32 -8.76
C ASP A 135 2.36 -10.49 -9.59
N SER A 136 2.38 -10.01 -10.82
CA SER A 136 1.26 -10.03 -11.77
C SER A 136 0.83 -11.43 -12.22
N THR A 137 1.60 -12.47 -11.90
CA THR A 137 1.33 -13.85 -12.32
C THR A 137 0.61 -14.66 -11.24
N LYS A 138 0.32 -14.05 -10.08
CA LYS A 138 -0.20 -14.74 -8.90
C LYS A 138 -1.66 -14.36 -8.61
N PRO A 139 -2.46 -15.29 -8.04
CA PRO A 139 -3.83 -15.00 -7.63
C PRO A 139 -3.87 -14.19 -6.32
N ALA A 140 -5.00 -13.52 -6.06
CA ALA A 140 -5.24 -12.75 -4.83
C ALA A 140 -4.90 -13.51 -3.53
N ALA A 141 -5.25 -14.81 -3.45
CA ALA A 141 -4.95 -15.66 -2.30
C ALA A 141 -3.44 -15.75 -2.02
N TRP A 142 -2.62 -15.80 -3.07
CA TRP A 142 -1.16 -15.85 -2.93
C TRP A 142 -0.60 -14.55 -2.32
N HIS A 143 -1.14 -13.38 -2.72
CA HIS A 143 -0.72 -12.10 -2.13
C HIS A 143 -1.09 -12.01 -0.64
N PHE A 144 -2.24 -12.56 -0.25
CA PHE A 144 -2.62 -12.69 1.16
C PHE A 144 -1.63 -13.58 1.95
N GLU A 145 -1.22 -14.72 1.39
CA GLU A 145 -0.20 -15.58 2.01
C GLU A 145 1.18 -14.92 2.12
N VAL A 146 1.54 -14.05 1.16
CA VAL A 146 2.76 -13.23 1.30
C VAL A 146 2.64 -12.28 2.49
N GLY A 147 1.49 -11.63 2.67
CA GLY A 147 1.19 -10.84 3.87
C GLY A 147 1.40 -11.60 5.18
N ARG A 148 0.95 -12.86 5.25
CA ARG A 148 1.18 -13.74 6.41
C ARG A 148 2.66 -13.99 6.69
N LYS A 149 3.49 -14.15 5.65
CA LYS A 149 4.94 -14.28 5.81
C LYS A 149 5.53 -12.98 6.36
N LEU A 150 5.14 -11.83 5.80
CA LEU A 150 5.62 -10.51 6.19
C LEU A 150 5.25 -10.12 7.64
N ALA A 151 4.19 -10.72 8.20
CA ALA A 151 3.77 -10.47 9.59
C ALA A 151 4.92 -10.58 10.59
N THR A 152 5.84 -11.53 10.38
CA THR A 152 7.00 -11.76 11.27
C THR A 152 7.95 -10.56 11.36
N LEU A 153 8.05 -9.74 10.31
CA LEU A 153 8.90 -8.54 10.31
C LEU A 153 8.38 -7.46 11.29
N ARG A 154 7.09 -7.49 11.62
CA ARG A 154 6.46 -6.54 12.53
C ARG A 154 7.05 -6.64 13.94
N ASP A 155 7.38 -7.86 14.37
CA ASP A 155 8.07 -8.13 15.63
C ASP A 155 9.57 -7.77 15.59
N GLU A 156 10.13 -7.65 14.38
CA GLU A 156 11.51 -7.22 14.13
C GLU A 156 11.65 -5.69 14.05
N GLY A 157 10.59 -4.92 14.37
CA GLY A 157 10.61 -3.46 14.34
C GLY A 157 10.42 -2.86 12.94
N VAL A 158 9.95 -3.65 11.98
CA VAL A 158 9.67 -3.22 10.61
C VAL A 158 8.19 -2.89 10.45
N MET A 159 7.87 -1.68 9.97
CA MET A 159 6.49 -1.33 9.62
C MET A 159 6.20 -1.79 8.19
N LEU A 160 5.03 -2.38 7.97
CA LEU A 160 4.54 -2.69 6.63
C LEU A 160 3.67 -1.53 6.16
N VAL A 161 3.97 -0.98 4.98
CA VAL A 161 3.14 0.07 4.36
C VAL A 161 2.78 -0.38 2.95
N ALA A 162 1.55 -0.79 2.74
CA ALA A 162 1.02 -1.06 1.42
C ALA A 162 0.28 0.19 0.92
N SER A 163 0.39 0.49 -0.37
CA SER A 163 -0.33 1.60 -0.97
C SER A 163 -0.92 1.25 -2.34
N GLY A 164 -2.15 1.69 -2.53
CA GLY A 164 -2.98 1.45 -3.70
C GLY A 164 -4.31 2.16 -3.52
N ASN A 165 -5.40 1.61 -4.05
CA ASN A 165 -6.76 2.08 -3.87
C ASN A 165 -7.72 0.89 -4.05
N VAL A 166 -8.69 0.72 -3.14
CA VAL A 166 -9.65 -0.41 -3.23
C VAL A 166 -10.69 -0.23 -4.32
N VAL A 167 -10.94 1.01 -4.73
CA VAL A 167 -11.65 1.36 -5.95
C VAL A 167 -10.69 2.23 -6.76
N HIS A 168 -10.30 1.74 -7.94
CA HIS A 168 -9.38 2.42 -8.83
C HIS A 168 -9.79 2.20 -10.29
N ASN A 169 -10.66 3.07 -10.79
CA ASN A 169 -11.03 3.05 -12.21
C ASN A 169 -10.89 4.44 -12.86
N LEU A 170 -9.71 4.69 -13.39
CA LEU A 170 -9.38 5.95 -14.09
C LEU A 170 -10.27 6.25 -15.29
N ARG A 171 -10.95 5.25 -15.88
CA ARG A 171 -11.86 5.46 -17.01
C ARG A 171 -13.18 6.13 -16.60
N THR A 172 -13.53 6.09 -15.31
CA THR A 172 -14.76 6.66 -14.77
C THR A 172 -14.52 7.90 -13.91
N VAL A 173 -13.26 8.26 -13.67
CA VAL A 173 -12.88 9.41 -12.83
C VAL A 173 -13.47 10.72 -13.36
N ARG A 174 -14.03 11.52 -12.44
CA ARG A 174 -14.46 12.89 -12.68
C ARG A 174 -13.38 13.87 -12.25
N TRP A 175 -12.53 14.26 -13.20
CA TRP A 175 -11.45 15.24 -12.98
C TRP A 175 -11.96 16.65 -12.62
N HIS A 176 -13.20 16.97 -13.01
CA HIS A 176 -13.87 18.23 -12.74
C HIS A 176 -15.31 17.96 -12.29
N GLY A 177 -15.83 18.83 -11.41
CA GLY A 177 -17.19 18.74 -10.90
C GLY A 177 -17.24 18.35 -9.42
N ASP A 178 -18.36 17.79 -8.99
CA ASP A 178 -18.52 17.33 -7.62
C ASP A 178 -17.76 16.02 -7.34
N ASN A 179 -17.34 15.86 -6.09
CA ASN A 179 -16.71 14.65 -5.57
C ASN A 179 -17.73 13.62 -5.07
N ILE A 180 -18.96 13.63 -5.61
CA ILE A 180 -19.97 12.66 -5.16
C ILE A 180 -19.51 11.26 -5.58
N PRO A 181 -19.44 10.27 -4.67
CA PRO A 181 -19.07 8.91 -5.04
C PRO A 181 -20.10 8.30 -5.98
N TYR A 182 -19.66 7.51 -6.96
CA TYR A 182 -20.61 6.69 -7.72
C TYR A 182 -21.23 5.62 -6.81
N PRO A 183 -22.53 5.29 -6.97
CA PRO A 183 -23.17 4.28 -6.12
C PRO A 183 -22.47 2.92 -6.13
N TRP A 184 -21.97 2.48 -7.29
CA TRP A 184 -21.22 1.23 -7.41
C TRP A 184 -19.85 1.28 -6.71
N ALA A 185 -19.21 2.45 -6.70
CA ALA A 185 -17.93 2.66 -6.03
C ALA A 185 -18.11 2.64 -4.50
N ALA A 186 -19.15 3.32 -4.01
CA ALA A 186 -19.54 3.27 -2.60
C ALA A 186 -19.91 1.85 -2.16
N SER A 187 -20.72 1.15 -2.96
CA SER A 187 -21.10 -0.25 -2.71
C SER A 187 -19.89 -1.18 -2.55
N PHE A 188 -18.93 -1.11 -3.50
CA PHE A 188 -17.72 -1.92 -3.39
C PHE A 188 -16.82 -1.49 -2.21
N ASN A 189 -16.68 -0.19 -1.95
CA ASN A 189 -15.90 0.30 -0.79
C ASN A 189 -16.47 -0.19 0.54
N ASP A 190 -17.79 -0.16 0.70
CA ASP A 190 -18.46 -0.64 1.90
C ASP A 190 -18.40 -2.17 2.02
N PHE A 191 -18.48 -2.91 0.91
CA PHE A 191 -18.17 -4.33 0.87
C PHE A 191 -16.75 -4.60 1.38
N VAL A 192 -15.76 -3.80 0.98
CA VAL A 192 -14.39 -3.96 1.47
C VAL A 192 -14.32 -3.77 2.99
N LYS A 193 -14.86 -2.65 3.48
CA LYS A 193 -14.88 -2.30 4.91
C LYS A 193 -15.56 -3.37 5.77
N ALA A 194 -16.71 -3.89 5.32
CA ALA A 194 -17.48 -4.88 6.04
C ALA A 194 -16.75 -6.24 6.21
N ASN A 195 -15.74 -6.51 5.39
CA ASN A 195 -15.03 -7.78 5.35
C ASN A 195 -13.56 -7.70 5.78
N LEU A 196 -13.11 -6.56 6.32
CA LEU A 196 -11.73 -6.41 6.80
C LEU A 196 -11.39 -7.38 7.95
N THR A 197 -12.35 -7.65 8.83
CA THR A 197 -12.16 -8.51 10.01
C THR A 197 -12.64 -9.95 9.78
N TRP A 198 -12.79 -10.37 8.53
CA TRP A 198 -13.23 -11.72 8.19
C TRP A 198 -12.17 -12.76 8.61
N GLN A 199 -12.61 -13.89 9.16
CA GLN A 199 -11.73 -15.00 9.55
C GLN A 199 -12.20 -16.31 8.96
N GLY A 200 -11.26 -17.12 8.49
CA GLY A 200 -11.51 -18.43 7.89
C GLY A 200 -10.46 -18.83 6.87
N PRO A 201 -10.71 -19.89 6.08
CA PRO A 201 -9.80 -20.32 5.01
C PRO A 201 -9.59 -19.23 3.95
N VAL A 202 -8.35 -18.95 3.55
CA VAL A 202 -8.01 -17.86 2.61
C VAL A 202 -8.84 -17.92 1.31
N GLU A 203 -9.11 -19.13 0.81
CA GLU A 203 -9.88 -19.37 -0.43
C GLU A 203 -11.35 -18.94 -0.33
N GLN A 204 -11.87 -18.74 0.88
CA GLN A 204 -13.24 -18.29 1.15
C GLN A 204 -13.29 -16.81 1.57
N HIS A 205 -12.14 -16.15 1.70
CA HIS A 205 -12.10 -14.77 2.15
C HIS A 205 -12.79 -13.87 1.12
N PRO A 206 -13.78 -13.03 1.52
CA PRO A 206 -14.52 -12.17 0.58
C PRO A 206 -13.62 -11.21 -0.20
N LEU A 207 -12.61 -10.63 0.47
CA LEU A 207 -11.63 -9.74 -0.15
C LEU A 207 -10.58 -10.46 -1.01
N VAL A 208 -10.30 -11.75 -0.78
CA VAL A 208 -9.53 -12.55 -1.74
C VAL A 208 -10.36 -12.82 -3.00
N ASN A 209 -11.66 -13.03 -2.82
CA ASN A 209 -12.63 -13.27 -3.88
C ASN A 209 -13.35 -11.99 -4.34
N TYR A 210 -12.70 -10.83 -4.23
CA TYR A 210 -13.36 -9.52 -4.40
C TYR A 210 -14.05 -9.34 -5.76
N LEU A 211 -13.58 -10.03 -6.81
CA LEU A 211 -14.20 -10.02 -8.15
C LEU A 211 -15.59 -10.69 -8.19
N GLN A 212 -15.99 -11.44 -7.17
CA GLN A 212 -17.34 -12.01 -7.06
C GLN A 212 -18.38 -10.95 -6.67
N HIS A 213 -17.97 -9.80 -6.12
CA HIS A 213 -18.86 -8.68 -5.90
C HIS A 213 -19.27 -8.04 -7.23
N GLU A 214 -20.53 -7.62 -7.38
CA GLU A 214 -21.05 -7.02 -8.62
C GLU A 214 -20.20 -5.84 -9.14
N GLY A 215 -19.72 -5.01 -8.21
CA GLY A 215 -18.86 -3.86 -8.48
C GLY A 215 -17.37 -4.20 -8.58
N GLY A 216 -16.94 -5.45 -8.37
CA GLY A 216 -15.53 -5.81 -8.24
C GLY A 216 -14.71 -5.54 -9.50
N ALA A 217 -15.15 -6.05 -10.64
CA ALA A 217 -14.48 -5.85 -11.93
C ALA A 217 -14.57 -4.39 -12.41
N LEU A 218 -15.63 -3.67 -12.05
CA LEU A 218 -15.77 -2.24 -12.39
C LEU A 218 -14.88 -1.36 -11.50
N SER A 219 -14.72 -1.73 -10.22
CA SER A 219 -13.88 -1.00 -9.26
C SER A 219 -12.40 -1.25 -9.50
N ASN A 220 -12.04 -2.45 -9.94
CA ASN A 220 -10.66 -2.85 -10.17
C ASN A 220 -10.56 -3.56 -11.53
N PRO A 221 -10.53 -2.78 -12.65
CA PRO A 221 -10.39 -3.35 -14.00
C PRO A 221 -9.10 -4.15 -14.17
N THR A 222 -8.09 -3.80 -13.38
CA THR A 222 -6.83 -4.53 -13.18
C THR A 222 -6.57 -4.59 -11.66
N PRO A 223 -5.85 -5.61 -11.16
CA PRO A 223 -5.84 -5.93 -9.73
C PRO A 223 -4.83 -5.12 -8.91
N GLU A 224 -3.85 -4.47 -9.54
CA GLU A 224 -2.63 -3.96 -8.90
C GLU A 224 -2.88 -2.92 -7.81
N HIS A 225 -3.92 -2.09 -7.91
CA HIS A 225 -4.27 -1.12 -6.87
C HIS A 225 -5.01 -1.73 -5.68
N PHE A 226 -5.68 -2.87 -5.86
CA PHE A 226 -6.41 -3.56 -4.81
C PHE A 226 -5.51 -4.52 -4.01
N LEU A 227 -4.65 -5.27 -4.72
CA LEU A 227 -3.82 -6.32 -4.12
C LEU A 227 -2.97 -5.90 -2.91
N PRO A 228 -2.42 -4.67 -2.82
CA PRO A 228 -1.64 -4.23 -1.65
C PRO A 228 -2.42 -4.35 -0.33
N LEU A 229 -3.76 -4.19 -0.33
CA LEU A 229 -4.57 -4.42 0.86
C LEU A 229 -4.43 -5.84 1.40
N LEU A 230 -4.31 -6.84 0.53
CA LEU A 230 -4.20 -8.25 0.93
C LEU A 230 -2.87 -8.55 1.63
N TYR A 231 -1.79 -7.82 1.32
CA TYR A 231 -0.52 -7.94 2.05
C TYR A 231 -0.68 -7.48 3.50
N VAL A 232 -1.46 -6.42 3.75
CA VAL A 232 -1.73 -5.90 5.09
C VAL A 232 -2.69 -6.80 5.86
N LEU A 233 -3.78 -7.24 5.25
CA LEU A 233 -4.73 -8.15 5.88
C LEU A 233 -4.13 -9.54 6.15
N GLY A 234 -3.24 -10.00 5.27
CA GLY A 234 -2.46 -11.21 5.51
C GLY A 234 -1.59 -11.12 6.76
N ALA A 235 -1.15 -9.92 7.14
CA ALA A 235 -0.33 -9.71 8.33
C ALA A 235 -1.13 -9.64 9.64
N TRP A 236 -2.47 -9.72 9.59
CA TRP A 236 -3.36 -9.69 10.76
C TRP A 236 -3.40 -11.02 11.50
N ASP A 237 -3.27 -10.98 12.83
CA ASP A 237 -3.29 -12.18 13.68
C ASP A 237 -4.71 -12.68 14.05
N GLY A 238 -5.75 -11.96 13.63
CA GLY A 238 -7.15 -12.25 13.95
C GLY A 238 -7.62 -11.73 15.31
N LYS A 239 -6.78 -11.01 16.07
CA LYS A 239 -7.06 -10.54 17.44
C LYS A 239 -6.79 -9.06 17.62
N GLU A 240 -5.69 -8.56 17.09
CA GLU A 240 -5.31 -7.15 17.14
C GLU A 240 -6.37 -6.28 16.42
N PRO A 241 -6.53 -5.01 16.81
CA PRO A 241 -7.52 -4.15 16.19
C PRO A 241 -7.20 -3.93 14.70
N ILE A 242 -8.24 -3.94 13.88
CA ILE A 242 -8.22 -3.31 12.56
C ILE A 242 -8.95 -1.98 12.67
N THR A 243 -8.30 -0.89 12.28
CA THR A 243 -8.88 0.46 12.28
C THR A 243 -8.87 1.05 10.88
N ILE A 244 -9.71 2.06 10.67
CA ILE A 244 -9.80 2.83 9.42
C ILE A 244 -9.39 4.27 9.75
N PRO A 245 -8.10 4.65 9.58
CA PRO A 245 -7.63 5.98 9.95
C PRO A 245 -8.25 7.10 9.14
N VAL A 246 -8.57 6.83 7.87
CA VAL A 246 -9.28 7.74 6.97
C VAL A 246 -9.99 6.93 5.88
N ASP A 247 -11.14 7.43 5.42
CA ASP A 247 -11.96 6.85 4.34
C ASP A 247 -12.56 7.98 3.51
N GLY A 248 -12.96 7.68 2.29
CA GLY A 248 -13.56 8.60 1.34
C GLY A 248 -13.41 8.12 -0.09
N ILE A 249 -14.15 8.74 -1.01
CA ILE A 249 -14.03 8.45 -2.44
C ILE A 249 -13.90 9.78 -3.16
N GLU A 250 -12.76 9.99 -3.78
CA GLU A 250 -12.44 11.17 -4.57
C GLU A 250 -12.81 10.95 -6.03
N MET A 251 -13.16 12.04 -6.72
CA MET A 251 -13.41 12.07 -8.17
C MET A 251 -14.41 10.99 -8.65
N GLY A 252 -15.33 10.59 -7.78
CA GLY A 252 -16.38 9.59 -8.04
C GLY A 252 -15.95 8.13 -7.91
N SER A 253 -14.70 7.76 -8.24
CA SER A 253 -14.26 6.36 -8.36
C SER A 253 -12.84 6.07 -7.85
N ILE A 254 -12.27 6.93 -7.02
CA ILE A 254 -10.96 6.70 -6.38
C ILE A 254 -11.14 6.61 -4.88
N SER A 255 -11.18 5.40 -4.35
CA SER A 255 -11.34 5.20 -2.90
C SER A 255 -10.04 5.51 -2.17
N MET A 256 -10.14 6.40 -1.18
CA MET A 256 -9.08 6.80 -0.24
C MET A 256 -9.10 5.97 1.05
N LEU A 257 -9.86 4.85 1.07
CA LEU A 257 -9.91 3.95 2.22
C LEU A 257 -8.50 3.56 2.66
N SER A 258 -8.18 3.85 3.91
CA SER A 258 -6.95 3.44 4.56
C SER A 258 -7.27 2.50 5.71
N VAL A 259 -6.43 1.49 5.92
CA VAL A 259 -6.61 0.44 6.91
C VAL A 259 -5.34 0.30 7.73
N GLN A 260 -5.48 0.17 9.04
CA GLN A 260 -4.38 -0.12 9.96
C GLN A 260 -4.67 -1.42 10.70
N VAL A 261 -3.67 -2.30 10.73
CA VAL A 261 -3.63 -3.54 11.52
C VAL A 261 -2.63 -3.36 12.66
N GLY A 262 -3.08 -3.59 13.90
CA GLY A 262 -2.29 -3.36 15.11
C GLY A 262 -2.09 -1.89 15.44
#